data_AF-A0A1E9IN90-F1
#
_entry.id   AF-A0A1E9IN90-F1
#
_cell.length_a   1.000
_cell.length_b   1.000
_cell.length_c   1.000
_cell.angle_alpha   90.00
_cell.angle_beta   90.00
_cell.angle_gamma   90.00
#
_symmetry.space_group_name_H-M   'P 1'
#
loop_
_entity.id
_entity.type
_entity.pdbx_description
1 polymer ?
#
loop_
_entity_poly.entity_id
_entity_poly.type
_entity_poly.pdbx_seq_one_letter_code
_entity_poly.pdbx_strand_id
1 'polypeptide(L)'
;MLKDIEYALFSQISYLDWKGVSSVIEKKMVNIILDSVNWKILKINNIPEPVIKDGELIYHGEDKRLLIEYGLIDENLKKGERVKPTFKNMFKDWEFLYAADGKQIVKDFLKFDNAKHDSGFFACAFKKGKDIMIAFRGTEFTQFNDWLTNFDIYIEKFDSMVIEAFMFYEYIKVNYGKGCNIHITGHSLGGALSQFTSVYSGNKHITKTWNGLGIEKNMFNKLFTTLMSQYIEVNITRIFATIDVRGHLLNIKEYLTNLEEKKYFEAKERLLNLYNGTHNMNLEIITGSNITNYFMSMDTVPIIKNTVGKSIVVDKDTPENILKKIASAHGINDFLIFMGDDGNITKGKIREEFARNSLKTLFKEKADRMVTEGTLSKSGDKYEITEEKLKKFNMKEHFNRFTSLFLAKSPWNFRYLSPVKENIKLIKDEGYEKIYYEKDAAESGKYIGEIRIGKYNNLNELGDILGSEPMKVYILKEDKKEEENILEKEKVKKKSIKKIIYGGRMR
;
A
#
# COMPACT_ATOMS: atom_id res chain seq x y z
N MET A 1 -1.78 2.45 -22.68
CA MET A 1 -2.68 2.33 -21.52
C MET A 1 -1.83 2.41 -20.27
N LEU A 2 -2.21 3.24 -19.29
CA LEU A 2 -1.45 3.42 -18.05
C LEU A 2 -1.53 2.16 -17.16
N LYS A 3 -0.48 1.93 -16.37
CA LYS A 3 -0.33 0.77 -15.47
C LYS A 3 -0.99 1.02 -14.13
N ASP A 4 -1.43 -0.04 -13.44
CA ASP A 4 -2.08 0.10 -12.12
C ASP A 4 -1.21 0.86 -11.11
N ILE A 5 0.10 0.59 -11.08
CA ILE A 5 1.08 1.28 -10.24
C ILE A 5 1.08 2.80 -10.44
N GLU A 6 0.78 3.30 -11.64
CA GLU A 6 0.71 4.74 -11.88
C GLU A 6 -0.48 5.36 -11.13
N TYR A 7 -1.66 4.73 -11.19
CA TYR A 7 -2.84 5.19 -10.43
C TYR A 7 -2.60 5.07 -8.92
N ALA A 8 -1.97 3.99 -8.46
CA ALA A 8 -1.65 3.81 -7.04
C ALA A 8 -0.69 4.89 -6.56
N LEU A 9 0.35 5.17 -7.35
CA LEU A 9 1.31 6.22 -7.04
C LEU A 9 0.62 7.57 -6.90
N PHE A 10 -0.19 7.96 -7.89
CA PHE A 10 -0.83 9.27 -7.86
C PHE A 10 -1.81 9.39 -6.68
N SER A 11 -2.47 8.30 -6.31
CA SER A 11 -3.26 8.24 -5.07
C SER A 11 -2.38 8.43 -3.83
N GLN A 12 -1.21 7.79 -3.77
CA GLN A 12 -0.26 7.91 -2.67
C GLN A 12 0.31 9.33 -2.52
N ILE A 13 0.81 9.93 -3.60
CA ILE A 13 1.46 11.24 -3.56
C ILE A 13 0.47 12.39 -3.45
N SER A 14 -0.83 12.16 -3.65
CA SER A 14 -1.87 13.15 -3.32
C SER A 14 -1.87 13.54 -1.84
N TYR A 15 -1.22 12.76 -0.98
CA TYR A 15 -0.95 13.08 0.42
C TYR A 15 0.31 13.92 0.65
N LEU A 16 1.03 14.38 -0.38
CA LEU A 16 2.18 15.29 -0.24
C LEU A 16 1.77 16.75 -0.45
N ASP A 17 2.53 17.71 0.10
CA ASP A 17 2.22 19.14 -0.02
C ASP A 17 2.76 19.75 -1.33
N TRP A 18 2.04 19.48 -2.42
CA TRP A 18 2.40 19.98 -3.75
C TRP A 18 2.28 21.50 -3.92
N LYS A 19 1.70 22.24 -2.96
CA LYS A 19 1.53 23.70 -3.08
C LYS A 19 2.85 24.46 -3.01
N GLY A 20 3.84 23.93 -2.29
CA GLY A 20 5.16 24.53 -2.14
C GLY A 20 6.07 24.43 -3.37
N VAL A 21 5.64 23.73 -4.43
CA VAL A 21 6.48 23.35 -5.59
C VAL A 21 6.50 24.41 -6.70
N SER A 22 5.80 25.53 -6.51
CA SER A 22 5.44 26.51 -7.56
C SER A 22 6.60 27.35 -8.17
N SER A 23 7.87 27.07 -7.87
CA SER A 23 9.00 27.89 -8.32
C SER A 23 10.19 27.13 -8.95
N VAL A 24 10.14 25.81 -9.11
CA VAL A 24 11.29 25.02 -9.61
C VAL A 24 11.22 24.82 -11.13
N ILE A 25 12.32 25.13 -11.82
CA ILE A 25 12.48 25.17 -13.29
C ILE A 25 12.32 23.79 -13.97
N GLU A 26 12.07 22.71 -13.23
CA GLU A 26 11.74 21.40 -13.79
C GLU A 26 10.43 20.84 -13.21
N LYS A 27 9.38 20.74 -14.05
CA LYS A 27 8.07 20.17 -13.66
C LYS A 27 8.07 18.65 -13.49
N LYS A 28 9.20 17.96 -13.74
CA LYS A 28 9.25 16.50 -13.70
C LYS A 28 9.08 16.00 -12.28
N MET A 29 8.00 15.28 -12.03
CA MET A 29 7.58 14.79 -10.72
C MET A 29 8.69 14.01 -9.99
N VAL A 30 9.36 13.10 -10.68
CA VAL A 30 10.42 12.28 -10.08
C VAL A 30 11.59 13.13 -9.60
N ASN A 31 11.96 14.18 -10.33
CA ASN A 31 13.05 15.07 -9.92
C ASN A 31 12.64 15.86 -8.66
N ILE A 32 11.38 16.27 -8.58
CA ILE A 32 10.86 16.99 -7.41
C ILE A 32 10.85 16.08 -6.18
N ILE A 33 10.39 14.83 -6.28
CA ILE A 33 10.25 13.94 -5.12
C ILE A 33 11.60 13.40 -4.64
N LEU A 34 12.51 13.07 -5.57
CA LEU A 34 13.80 12.45 -5.24
C LEU A 34 14.87 13.47 -4.83
N ASP A 35 14.67 14.76 -5.08
CA ASP A 35 15.60 15.80 -4.64
C ASP A 35 15.43 16.08 -3.14
N SER A 36 16.50 15.88 -2.37
CA SER A 36 16.56 16.10 -0.92
C SER A 36 16.19 17.51 -0.45
N VAL A 37 16.33 18.54 -1.31
CA VAL A 37 15.95 19.92 -1.01
C VAL A 37 14.43 20.08 -1.12
N ASN A 38 13.86 19.59 -2.23
CA ASN A 38 12.41 19.59 -2.46
C ASN A 38 11.68 18.65 -1.49
N TRP A 39 12.36 17.59 -1.02
CA TRP A 39 11.84 16.66 -0.02
C TRP A 39 11.30 17.36 1.24
N LYS A 40 12.06 18.34 1.75
CA LYS A 40 11.66 19.08 2.96
C LYS A 40 10.42 19.95 2.74
N ILE A 41 10.16 20.34 1.50
CA ILE A 41 9.04 21.20 1.10
C ILE A 41 7.78 20.36 0.86
N LEU A 42 7.93 19.17 0.23
CA LEU A 42 6.82 18.27 -0.09
C LEU A 42 6.31 17.44 1.10
N LYS A 43 7.04 17.43 2.22
CA LYS A 43 6.75 16.56 3.36
C LYS A 43 5.54 17.04 4.18
N ILE A 44 4.67 16.11 4.55
CA ILE A 44 3.68 16.30 5.63
C ILE A 44 4.26 15.81 6.97
N ASN A 45 3.95 16.52 8.06
CA ASN A 45 4.51 16.29 9.41
C ASN A 45 4.45 14.85 9.93
N ASN A 46 3.51 14.03 9.45
CA ASN A 46 3.29 12.67 9.93
C ASN A 46 4.04 11.57 9.14
N ILE A 47 4.89 11.94 8.17
CA ILE A 47 5.62 10.95 7.36
C ILE A 47 6.87 10.47 8.12
N PRO A 48 7.00 9.15 8.39
CA PRO A 48 8.20 8.60 9.00
C PRO A 48 9.41 8.76 8.07
N GLU A 49 10.57 9.15 8.63
CA GLU A 49 11.80 9.25 7.84
C GLU A 49 12.44 7.87 7.64
N PRO A 50 13.01 7.58 6.46
CA PRO A 50 13.75 6.35 6.23
C PRO A 50 15.01 6.29 7.12
N VAL A 51 15.40 5.09 7.50
CA VAL A 51 16.58 4.83 8.32
C VAL A 51 17.73 4.37 7.43
N ILE A 52 18.94 4.87 7.66
CA ILE A 52 20.13 4.38 6.96
C ILE A 52 20.61 3.10 7.64
N LYS A 53 20.70 1.99 6.89
CA LYS A 53 21.34 0.74 7.31
C LYS A 53 22.33 0.31 6.25
N ASP A 54 23.59 0.13 6.66
CA ASP A 54 24.68 -0.31 5.78
C ASP A 54 24.86 0.56 4.50
N GLY A 55 24.51 1.85 4.59
CA GLY A 55 24.59 2.81 3.48
C GLY A 55 23.30 2.96 2.67
N GLU A 56 22.30 2.10 2.91
CA GLU A 56 21.03 2.07 2.21
C GLU A 56 19.89 2.73 3.00
N LEU A 57 19.00 3.44 2.29
CA LEU A 57 17.78 3.97 2.90
C LEU A 57 16.73 2.88 2.99
N ILE A 58 16.34 2.55 4.21
CA ILE A 58 15.26 1.62 4.50
C ILE A 58 14.01 2.42 4.82
N TYR A 59 13.02 2.31 3.94
CA TYR A 59 11.76 3.04 4.03
C TYR A 59 10.75 2.31 4.92
N HIS A 60 9.89 3.10 5.55
CA HIS A 60 8.75 2.60 6.30
C HIS A 60 7.59 2.21 5.36
N GLY A 61 6.86 1.16 5.69
CA GLY A 61 5.67 0.72 4.94
C GLY A 61 4.61 1.81 4.77
N GLU A 62 4.53 2.80 5.65
CA GLU A 62 3.58 3.92 5.59
C GLU A 62 4.10 5.16 4.84
N ASP A 63 5.37 5.17 4.40
CA ASP A 63 5.97 6.31 3.70
C ASP A 63 5.23 6.60 2.38
N LYS A 64 4.80 7.85 2.18
CA LYS A 64 3.99 8.28 1.03
C LYS A 64 4.79 8.41 -0.28
N ARG A 65 6.09 8.11 -0.28
CA ARG A 65 6.90 7.97 -1.49
C ARG A 65 7.13 6.52 -1.89
N LEU A 66 6.75 5.57 -1.05
CA LEU A 66 7.26 4.21 -1.14
C LEU A 66 7.12 3.60 -2.55
N LEU A 67 6.03 3.88 -3.27
CA LEU A 67 5.84 3.33 -4.61
C LEU A 67 6.88 3.83 -5.63
N ILE A 68 7.44 5.03 -5.44
CA ILE A 68 8.53 5.58 -6.26
C ILE A 68 9.87 4.99 -5.87
N GLU A 69 10.10 4.85 -4.56
CA GLU A 69 11.43 4.52 -4.01
C GLU A 69 11.67 3.03 -3.87
N TYR A 70 10.61 2.20 -3.85
CA TYR A 70 10.73 0.76 -3.68
C TYR A 70 11.67 0.13 -4.70
N GLY A 71 12.63 -0.62 -4.20
CA GLY A 71 13.64 -1.32 -4.97
C GLY A 71 14.16 -2.55 -4.25
N LEU A 72 14.63 -3.51 -5.03
CA LEU A 72 15.51 -4.57 -4.53
C LEU A 72 16.90 -3.98 -4.36
N ILE A 73 17.62 -4.36 -3.32
CA ILE A 73 18.99 -3.87 -3.08
C ILE A 73 19.99 -4.93 -3.54
N ASP A 74 21.06 -4.49 -4.19
CA ASP A 74 22.18 -5.32 -4.61
C ASP A 74 23.39 -4.98 -3.75
N GLU A 75 23.77 -5.90 -2.86
CA GLU A 75 24.92 -5.77 -1.94
C GLU A 75 26.26 -5.65 -2.68
N ASN A 76 26.32 -6.00 -3.97
CA ASN A 76 27.55 -5.90 -4.77
C ASN A 76 27.78 -4.50 -5.34
N LEU A 77 26.82 -3.59 -5.17
CA LEU A 77 26.99 -2.20 -5.56
C LEU A 77 28.06 -1.53 -4.71
N LYS A 78 28.82 -0.61 -5.31
CA LYS A 78 29.82 0.15 -4.55
C LYS A 78 29.11 1.02 -3.52
N LYS A 79 29.75 1.25 -2.38
CA LYS A 79 29.25 2.15 -1.34
C LYS A 79 28.82 3.50 -1.94
N GLY A 80 27.53 3.82 -1.86
CA GLY A 80 26.94 5.04 -2.41
C GLY A 80 26.23 4.87 -3.76
N GLU A 81 26.37 3.72 -4.43
CA GLU A 81 25.54 3.32 -5.56
C GLU A 81 24.28 2.62 -5.04
N ARG A 82 23.12 2.96 -5.62
CA ARG A 82 21.83 2.34 -5.26
C ARG A 82 21.21 1.67 -6.46
N VAL A 83 20.55 0.54 -6.22
CA VAL A 83 19.68 -0.04 -7.24
C VAL A 83 18.59 0.98 -7.54
N LYS A 84 18.32 1.17 -8.84
CA LYS A 84 17.24 2.05 -9.26
C LYS A 84 15.91 1.48 -8.76
N PRO A 85 15.02 2.30 -8.18
CA PRO A 85 13.72 1.82 -7.77
C PRO A 85 12.98 1.11 -8.91
N THR A 86 12.29 0.03 -8.57
CA THR A 86 11.66 -0.93 -9.49
C THR A 86 10.79 -0.24 -10.53
N PHE A 87 9.99 0.74 -10.10
CA PHE A 87 9.02 1.42 -10.97
C PHE A 87 9.48 2.80 -11.46
N LYS A 88 10.70 3.25 -11.12
CA LYS A 88 11.17 4.62 -11.42
C LYS A 88 10.96 5.03 -12.87
N ASN A 89 11.21 4.11 -13.81
CA ASN A 89 11.06 4.37 -15.25
C ASN A 89 9.63 4.63 -15.69
N MET A 90 8.62 4.12 -14.97
CA MET A 90 7.20 4.35 -15.27
C MET A 90 6.77 5.77 -14.90
N PHE A 91 7.53 6.45 -14.02
CA PHE A 91 7.18 7.75 -13.45
C PHE A 91 7.97 8.94 -14.04
N LYS A 92 9.07 8.66 -14.75
CA LYS A 92 10.08 9.68 -15.16
C LYS A 92 9.55 10.82 -16.05
N ASP A 93 8.48 10.58 -16.80
CA ASP A 93 7.95 11.52 -17.81
C ASP A 93 6.67 12.23 -17.35
N TRP A 94 6.30 12.07 -16.07
CA TRP A 94 5.16 12.76 -15.49
C TRP A 94 5.55 14.17 -15.03
N GLU A 95 4.73 15.14 -15.42
CA GLU A 95 4.90 16.55 -15.12
C GLU A 95 3.79 17.04 -14.22
N PHE A 96 4.14 17.79 -13.17
CA PHE A 96 3.16 18.46 -12.32
C PHE A 96 2.40 19.54 -13.10
N LEU A 97 1.07 19.49 -13.04
CA LEU A 97 0.21 20.51 -13.63
C LEU A 97 -0.29 21.50 -12.59
N TYR A 98 -0.95 20.98 -11.55
CA TYR A 98 -1.70 21.80 -10.61
C TYR A 98 -2.05 20.99 -9.35
N ALA A 99 -2.11 21.67 -8.20
CA ALA A 99 -2.67 21.12 -6.97
C ALA A 99 -3.39 22.22 -6.20
N ALA A 100 -4.48 21.85 -5.52
CA ALA A 100 -5.29 22.79 -4.77
C ALA A 100 -5.98 22.11 -3.60
N ASP A 101 -6.09 22.84 -2.50
CA ASP A 101 -7.10 22.57 -1.48
C ASP A 101 -8.42 23.26 -1.83
N GLY A 102 -9.45 23.08 -0.99
CA GLY A 102 -10.80 23.62 -1.22
C GLY A 102 -10.82 25.13 -1.42
N LYS A 103 -10.04 25.86 -0.60
CA LYS A 103 -9.93 27.33 -0.69
C LYS A 103 -9.30 27.75 -2.01
N GLN A 104 -8.19 27.12 -2.37
CA GLN A 104 -7.45 27.45 -3.60
C GLN A 104 -8.27 27.14 -4.85
N ILE A 105 -8.98 26.00 -4.91
CA ILE A 105 -9.77 25.67 -6.11
C ILE A 105 -10.97 26.61 -6.27
N VAL A 106 -11.66 26.95 -5.17
CA VAL A 106 -12.75 27.93 -5.19
C VAL A 106 -12.23 29.29 -5.69
N LYS A 107 -11.08 29.74 -5.18
CA LYS A 107 -10.44 30.98 -5.62
C LYS A 107 -10.08 30.94 -7.10
N ASP A 108 -9.42 29.90 -7.56
CA ASP A 108 -8.89 29.86 -8.93
C ASP A 108 -9.95 29.64 -9.99
N PHE A 109 -10.99 28.86 -9.65
CA PHE A 109 -12.11 28.55 -10.53
C PHE A 109 -13.18 29.66 -10.54
N LEU A 110 -13.57 30.17 -9.37
CA LEU A 110 -14.64 31.18 -9.24
C LEU A 110 -14.11 32.63 -9.15
N LYS A 111 -12.79 32.83 -9.08
CA LYS A 111 -12.14 34.14 -8.84
C LYS A 111 -12.57 34.79 -7.53
N PHE A 112 -12.79 33.97 -6.50
CA PHE A 112 -13.33 34.40 -5.22
C PHE A 112 -12.35 34.21 -4.05
N ASP A 113 -11.95 35.31 -3.40
CA ASP A 113 -10.86 35.31 -2.40
C ASP A 113 -11.34 35.28 -0.92
N ASN A 114 -12.54 34.77 -0.65
CA ASN A 114 -13.15 34.82 0.69
C ASN A 114 -13.68 33.45 1.19
N ALA A 115 -13.17 32.35 0.65
CA ALA A 115 -13.48 31.01 1.16
C ALA A 115 -12.84 30.80 2.55
N LYS A 116 -13.58 31.08 3.61
CA LYS A 116 -13.14 30.80 5.00
C LYS A 116 -13.22 29.31 5.37
N HIS A 117 -13.99 28.54 4.60
CA HIS A 117 -14.24 27.13 4.85
C HIS A 117 -13.01 26.26 4.57
N ASP A 118 -12.64 25.39 5.51
CA ASP A 118 -11.67 24.32 5.30
C ASP A 118 -12.42 22.99 5.29
N SER A 119 -12.68 22.48 4.08
CA SER A 119 -13.37 21.21 3.89
C SER A 119 -12.47 20.03 4.24
N GLY A 120 -11.13 20.19 4.17
CA GLY A 120 -10.16 19.10 4.13
C GLY A 120 -9.85 18.57 2.72
N PHE A 121 -10.51 19.10 1.69
CA PHE A 121 -10.28 18.73 0.29
C PHE A 121 -8.84 19.01 -0.13
N PHE A 122 -8.29 18.10 -0.93
CA PHE A 122 -7.07 18.33 -1.68
C PHE A 122 -7.04 17.43 -2.92
N ALA A 123 -6.58 17.99 -4.03
CA ALA A 123 -6.34 17.26 -5.26
C ALA A 123 -5.09 17.76 -5.97
N CYS A 124 -4.51 16.88 -6.78
CA CYS A 124 -3.36 17.19 -7.63
C CYS A 124 -3.55 16.56 -9.01
N ALA A 125 -2.91 17.16 -10.01
CA ALA A 125 -2.96 16.71 -11.39
C ALA A 125 -1.55 16.69 -12.01
N PHE A 126 -1.31 15.64 -12.79
CA PHE A 126 -0.05 15.41 -13.50
C PHE A 126 -0.32 15.03 -14.95
N LYS A 127 0.66 15.22 -15.82
CA LYS A 127 0.56 14.89 -17.25
C LYS A 127 1.76 14.10 -17.74
N LYS A 128 1.51 13.11 -18.60
CA LYS A 128 2.53 12.40 -19.38
C LYS A 128 2.03 12.25 -20.81
N GLY A 129 2.68 12.90 -21.77
CA GLY A 129 2.22 12.89 -23.16
C GLY A 129 0.80 13.44 -23.29
N LYS A 130 -0.15 12.62 -23.76
CA LYS A 130 -1.59 12.96 -23.85
C LYS A 130 -2.41 12.53 -22.64
N ASP A 131 -1.81 11.84 -21.66
CA ASP A 131 -2.53 11.35 -20.50
C ASP A 131 -2.39 12.34 -19.33
N ILE A 132 -3.52 12.68 -18.70
CA ILE A 132 -3.60 13.49 -17.47
C ILE A 132 -4.13 12.59 -16.36
N MET A 133 -3.43 12.54 -15.22
CA MET A 133 -3.92 11.90 -14.01
C MET A 133 -4.42 12.96 -13.04
N ILE A 134 -5.67 12.85 -12.60
CA ILE A 134 -6.24 13.60 -11.48
C ILE A 134 -6.28 12.67 -10.27
N ALA A 135 -5.68 13.08 -9.17
CA ALA A 135 -5.66 12.33 -7.92
C ALA A 135 -6.28 13.12 -6.77
N PHE A 136 -7.26 12.50 -6.12
CA PHE A 136 -7.94 13.05 -4.95
C PHE A 136 -7.36 12.44 -3.66
N ARG A 137 -7.01 13.31 -2.71
CA ARG A 137 -6.52 12.90 -1.39
C ARG A 137 -7.68 12.41 -0.53
N GLY A 138 -7.48 11.30 0.17
CA GLY A 138 -8.38 10.89 1.25
C GLY A 138 -8.02 11.54 2.58
N THR A 139 -8.88 11.41 3.59
CA THR A 139 -8.54 11.84 4.95
C THR A 139 -7.71 10.75 5.65
N GLU A 140 -6.68 11.15 6.41
CA GLU A 140 -5.96 10.23 7.31
C GLU A 140 -6.77 10.05 8.59
N PHE A 141 -7.61 9.01 8.66
CA PHE A 141 -8.40 8.73 9.86
C PHE A 141 -7.60 7.87 10.84
N THR A 142 -7.48 8.32 12.09
CA THR A 142 -6.81 7.57 13.17
C THR A 142 -7.64 6.37 13.65
N GLN A 143 -8.97 6.37 13.46
CA GLN A 143 -9.85 5.21 13.67
C GLN A 143 -11.05 5.24 12.70
N PHE A 144 -11.06 4.36 11.69
CA PHE A 144 -12.12 4.28 10.67
C PHE A 144 -13.52 3.92 11.25
N ASN A 145 -13.56 3.21 12.38
CA ASN A 145 -14.83 2.90 13.06
C ASN A 145 -15.56 4.17 13.53
N ASP A 146 -14.82 5.24 13.88
CA ASP A 146 -15.42 6.50 14.31
C ASP A 146 -16.13 7.21 13.15
N TRP A 147 -15.68 7.01 11.91
CA TRP A 147 -16.34 7.59 10.74
C TRP A 147 -17.60 6.83 10.35
N LEU A 148 -17.58 5.51 10.28
CA LEU A 148 -18.79 4.71 9.98
C LEU A 148 -19.90 4.99 11.00
N THR A 149 -19.53 5.22 12.26
CA THR A 149 -20.48 5.50 13.35
C THR A 149 -20.98 6.94 13.35
N ASN A 150 -20.15 7.91 12.93
CA ASN A 150 -20.49 9.34 12.92
C ASN A 150 -20.79 9.89 11.51
N PHE A 151 -21.14 9.02 10.56
CA PHE A 151 -21.27 9.33 9.14
C PHE A 151 -22.12 10.58 8.89
N ASP A 152 -23.22 10.79 9.64
CA ASP A 152 -24.11 11.96 9.50
C ASP A 152 -23.41 13.32 9.68
N ILE A 153 -22.40 13.42 10.56
CA ILE A 153 -21.61 14.65 10.75
C ILE A 153 -20.59 14.83 9.61
N TYR A 154 -20.13 13.73 9.02
CA TYR A 154 -19.16 13.72 7.93
C TYR A 154 -19.80 13.93 6.55
N ILE A 155 -21.10 13.66 6.38
CA ILE A 155 -21.86 13.92 5.14
C ILE A 155 -21.69 15.38 4.69
N GLU A 156 -21.82 16.36 5.59
CA GLU A 156 -21.77 17.79 5.20
C GLU A 156 -20.39 18.24 4.68
N LYS A 157 -19.30 17.79 5.33
CA LYS A 157 -17.94 18.05 4.84
C LYS A 157 -17.68 17.33 3.52
N PHE A 158 -18.19 16.10 3.40
CA PHE A 158 -18.06 15.31 2.21
C PHE A 158 -18.78 15.96 1.01
N ASP A 159 -19.95 16.53 1.22
CA ASP A 159 -20.71 17.28 0.21
C ASP A 159 -19.89 18.44 -0.37
N SER A 160 -19.24 19.24 0.48
CA SER A 160 -18.34 20.32 0.02
C SER A 160 -17.17 19.77 -0.79
N MET A 161 -16.53 18.70 -0.32
CA MET A 161 -15.42 18.06 -1.04
C MET A 161 -15.83 17.51 -2.41
N VAL A 162 -17.06 17.02 -2.57
CA VAL A 162 -17.58 16.51 -3.85
C VAL A 162 -17.71 17.65 -4.86
N ILE A 163 -18.28 18.79 -4.44
CA ILE A 163 -18.36 19.98 -5.31
C ILE A 163 -16.96 20.50 -5.67
N GLU A 164 -16.06 20.57 -4.69
CA GLU A 164 -14.66 20.97 -4.92
C GLU A 164 -13.95 20.00 -5.88
N ALA A 165 -14.24 18.71 -5.81
CA ALA A 165 -13.74 17.71 -6.77
C ALA A 165 -14.25 17.98 -8.19
N PHE A 166 -15.52 18.34 -8.36
CA PHE A 166 -16.09 18.70 -9.67
C PHE A 166 -15.48 19.98 -10.22
N MET A 167 -15.31 21.01 -9.39
CA MET A 167 -14.61 22.25 -9.77
C MET A 167 -13.16 21.96 -10.18
N PHE A 168 -12.44 21.11 -9.42
CA PHE A 168 -11.08 20.71 -9.78
C PHE A 168 -11.03 19.99 -11.13
N TYR A 169 -11.94 19.04 -11.35
CA TYR A 169 -12.04 18.34 -12.63
C TYR A 169 -12.33 19.29 -13.80
N GLU A 170 -13.31 20.18 -13.68
CA GLU A 170 -13.64 21.14 -14.74
C GLU A 170 -12.49 22.15 -14.96
N TYR A 171 -11.80 22.58 -13.88
CA TYR A 171 -10.59 23.39 -13.98
C TYR A 171 -9.50 22.69 -14.80
N ILE A 172 -9.21 21.41 -14.52
CA ILE A 172 -8.21 20.64 -15.26
C ILE A 172 -8.65 20.42 -16.71
N LYS A 173 -9.92 20.06 -16.93
CA LYS A 173 -10.49 19.86 -18.27
C LYS A 173 -10.36 21.12 -19.13
N VAL A 174 -10.71 22.28 -18.59
CA VAL A 174 -10.69 23.56 -19.34
C VAL A 174 -9.27 24.06 -19.59
N ASN A 175 -8.38 23.99 -18.59
CA ASN A 175 -7.04 24.57 -18.72
C ASN A 175 -6.01 23.62 -19.35
N TYR A 176 -6.19 22.30 -19.21
CA TYR A 176 -5.21 21.30 -19.64
C TYR A 176 -5.78 20.15 -20.47
N GLY A 177 -7.10 19.93 -20.47
CA GLY A 177 -7.74 18.73 -21.00
C GLY A 177 -7.88 18.65 -22.53
N LYS A 178 -7.68 19.74 -23.28
CA LYS A 178 -7.87 19.75 -24.74
C LYS A 178 -6.95 18.73 -25.42
N GLY A 179 -7.54 17.74 -26.10
CA GLY A 179 -6.81 16.69 -26.82
C GLY A 179 -6.10 15.67 -25.91
N CYS A 180 -6.41 15.66 -24.61
CA CYS A 180 -5.84 14.76 -23.63
C CYS A 180 -6.85 13.71 -23.15
N ASN A 181 -6.35 12.57 -22.70
CA ASN A 181 -7.13 11.56 -21.98
C ASN A 181 -7.03 11.84 -20.49
N ILE A 182 -8.16 12.02 -19.81
CA ILE A 182 -8.19 12.21 -18.37
C ILE A 182 -8.37 10.84 -17.69
N HIS A 183 -7.59 10.62 -16.65
CA HIS A 183 -7.60 9.46 -15.78
C HIS A 183 -7.83 9.94 -14.35
N ILE A 184 -8.58 9.18 -13.55
CA ILE A 184 -8.96 9.59 -12.20
C ILE A 184 -8.56 8.52 -11.20
N THR A 185 -8.00 8.93 -10.06
CA THR A 185 -7.61 8.02 -9.00
C THR A 185 -7.73 8.62 -7.62
N GLY A 186 -7.77 7.77 -6.62
CA GLY A 186 -7.82 8.18 -5.22
C GLY A 186 -7.87 6.99 -4.29
N HIS A 187 -7.43 7.24 -3.06
CA HIS A 187 -7.39 6.28 -1.98
C HIS A 187 -8.38 6.65 -0.87
N SER A 188 -9.01 5.68 -0.21
CA SER A 188 -9.93 5.93 0.91
C SER A 188 -11.09 6.88 0.51
N LEU A 189 -11.31 7.97 1.25
CA LEU A 189 -12.25 9.03 0.89
C LEU A 189 -11.98 9.62 -0.50
N GLY A 190 -10.72 9.77 -0.90
CA GLY A 190 -10.33 10.22 -2.24
C GLY A 190 -10.77 9.26 -3.34
N GLY A 191 -10.88 7.97 -3.02
CA GLY A 191 -11.49 6.98 -3.91
C GLY A 191 -12.98 7.25 -4.15
N ALA A 192 -13.72 7.71 -3.14
CA ALA A 192 -15.11 8.12 -3.33
C ALA A 192 -15.22 9.39 -4.19
N LEU A 193 -14.41 10.41 -3.91
CA LEU A 193 -14.36 11.63 -4.74
C LEU A 193 -14.03 11.32 -6.21
N SER A 194 -13.16 10.34 -6.44
CA SER A 194 -12.83 9.84 -7.78
C SER A 194 -14.02 9.23 -8.50
N GLN A 195 -14.80 8.39 -7.80
CA GLN A 195 -16.01 7.78 -8.35
C GLN A 195 -17.09 8.83 -8.64
N PHE A 196 -17.33 9.77 -7.72
CA PHE A 196 -18.24 10.90 -7.96
C PHE A 196 -17.83 11.68 -9.21
N THR A 197 -16.55 12.01 -9.33
CA THR A 197 -16.03 12.77 -10.47
C THR A 197 -16.15 11.99 -11.78
N SER A 198 -15.90 10.68 -11.75
CA SER A 198 -16.11 9.81 -12.91
C SER A 198 -17.57 9.81 -13.34
N VAL A 199 -18.50 9.58 -12.41
CA VAL A 199 -19.95 9.62 -12.71
C VAL A 199 -20.33 10.99 -13.23
N TYR A 200 -19.98 12.07 -12.53
CA TYR A 200 -20.22 13.45 -12.95
C TYR A 200 -19.73 13.71 -14.36
N SER A 201 -18.57 13.15 -14.76
CA SER A 201 -18.01 13.32 -16.11
C SER A 201 -18.76 12.56 -17.22
N GLY A 202 -19.76 11.75 -16.88
CA GLY A 202 -20.47 10.83 -17.76
C GLY A 202 -19.74 9.49 -17.94
N ASN A 203 -18.95 9.06 -16.96
CA ASN A 203 -18.13 7.84 -16.99
C ASN A 203 -17.20 7.71 -18.22
N LYS A 204 -16.72 8.84 -18.73
CA LYS A 204 -15.86 8.91 -19.93
C LYS A 204 -14.40 8.55 -19.63
N HIS A 205 -14.01 8.62 -18.37
CA HIS A 205 -12.61 8.53 -17.94
C HIS A 205 -12.32 7.19 -17.27
N ILE A 206 -11.14 6.63 -17.54
CA ILE A 206 -10.67 5.46 -16.82
C ILE A 206 -10.39 5.88 -15.37
N THR A 207 -11.07 5.23 -14.44
CA THR A 207 -11.00 5.57 -13.01
C THR A 207 -10.58 4.34 -12.23
N LYS A 208 -9.48 4.43 -11.48
CA LYS A 208 -9.00 3.35 -10.61
C LYS A 208 -8.85 3.84 -9.19
N THR A 209 -9.52 3.20 -8.24
CA THR A 209 -9.49 3.60 -6.83
C THR A 209 -8.94 2.51 -5.94
N TRP A 210 -8.45 2.90 -4.77
CA TRP A 210 -7.66 2.03 -3.89
C TRP A 210 -8.23 2.07 -2.47
N ASN A 211 -8.75 0.93 -1.99
CA ASN A 211 -9.43 0.89 -0.69
C ASN A 211 -10.43 2.05 -0.54
N GLY A 212 -11.10 2.39 -1.65
CA GLY A 212 -12.00 3.54 -1.69
C GLY A 212 -13.19 3.30 -0.76
N LEU A 213 -13.78 4.36 -0.18
CA LEU A 213 -15.02 4.20 0.60
C LEU A 213 -16.07 3.38 -0.15
N GLY A 214 -16.07 3.54 -1.47
CA GLY A 214 -17.05 2.92 -2.32
C GLY A 214 -18.38 3.60 -2.10
N ILE A 215 -19.03 3.95 -3.19
CA ILE A 215 -20.33 4.60 -3.07
C ILE A 215 -21.41 3.55 -3.24
N GLU A 216 -22.12 3.20 -2.16
CA GLU A 216 -23.33 2.37 -2.26
C GLU A 216 -24.32 3.07 -3.18
N LYS A 217 -24.93 2.38 -4.15
CA LYS A 217 -25.94 2.99 -5.05
C LYS A 217 -27.03 3.77 -4.31
N ASN A 218 -27.48 3.28 -3.16
CA ASN A 218 -28.47 3.98 -2.32
C ASN A 218 -27.87 5.14 -1.53
N MET A 219 -26.62 5.05 -1.10
CA MET A 219 -25.90 6.16 -0.45
C MET A 219 -25.54 7.25 -1.46
N PHE A 220 -25.19 6.92 -2.71
CA PHE A 220 -25.09 7.88 -3.80
C PHE A 220 -26.40 8.62 -3.94
N ASN A 221 -27.50 7.88 -4.04
CA ASN A 221 -28.82 8.47 -4.22
C ASN A 221 -29.22 9.27 -2.99
N LYS A 222 -28.90 8.85 -1.76
CA LYS A 222 -29.21 9.58 -0.52
C LYS A 222 -28.35 10.83 -0.40
N LEU A 223 -27.04 10.74 -0.62
CA LEU A 223 -26.12 11.87 -0.55
C LEU A 223 -26.38 12.87 -1.67
N PHE A 224 -26.66 12.38 -2.88
CA PHE A 224 -27.16 13.18 -3.98
C PHE A 224 -28.53 13.79 -3.64
N THR A 225 -29.47 13.01 -3.13
CA THR A 225 -30.78 13.53 -2.70
C THR A 225 -30.63 14.52 -1.56
N THR A 226 -29.65 14.40 -0.65
CA THR A 226 -29.36 15.36 0.42
C THR A 226 -28.70 16.62 -0.14
N LEU A 227 -27.70 16.48 -1.00
CA LEU A 227 -27.13 17.55 -1.83
C LEU A 227 -28.18 18.24 -2.69
N MET A 228 -29.29 17.57 -3.02
CA MET A 228 -30.40 18.15 -3.80
C MET A 228 -31.56 18.65 -2.92
N SER A 229 -31.84 18.00 -1.79
CA SER A 229 -32.99 18.29 -0.92
C SER A 229 -32.68 19.40 0.08
N GLN A 230 -31.43 19.55 0.51
CA GLN A 230 -30.97 20.76 1.20
C GLN A 230 -31.14 22.03 0.33
N TYR A 231 -31.32 21.86 -0.99
CA TYR A 231 -31.61 22.93 -1.94
C TYR A 231 -33.10 23.08 -2.29
N ILE A 232 -33.93 22.07 -2.00
CA ILE A 232 -35.37 22.07 -2.34
C ILE A 232 -36.24 22.37 -1.10
N GLU A 233 -35.84 21.99 0.12
CA GLU A 233 -36.60 22.30 1.33
C GLU A 233 -35.94 23.40 2.18
N VAL A 234 -36.43 24.62 1.96
CA VAL A 234 -36.55 25.62 3.02
C VAL A 234 -37.52 25.05 4.06
N ASN A 235 -37.04 24.28 5.05
CA ASN A 235 -37.58 24.27 6.41
C ASN A 235 -36.87 23.30 7.41
N ILE A 236 -36.48 23.89 8.55
CA ILE A 236 -36.59 23.36 9.92
C ILE A 236 -35.44 22.50 10.53
N THR A 237 -34.74 23.15 11.47
CA THR A 237 -34.01 22.67 12.67
C THR A 237 -32.96 21.56 12.56
N ARG A 238 -31.69 21.97 12.42
CA ARG A 238 -30.56 21.42 13.19
C ARG A 238 -29.50 22.50 13.37
N ILE A 239 -29.58 23.18 14.51
CA ILE A 239 -28.69 24.26 14.98
C ILE A 239 -27.68 23.53 15.89
N PHE A 240 -26.37 23.50 15.64
CA PHE A 240 -25.42 24.53 16.10
C PHE A 240 -24.01 24.40 15.43
N ALA A 241 -23.86 23.65 14.34
CA ALA A 241 -22.60 23.60 13.54
C ALA A 241 -22.79 23.97 12.06
N THR A 242 -24.01 24.41 11.69
CA THR A 242 -24.60 24.32 10.35
C THR A 242 -24.55 25.61 9.51
N ILE A 243 -23.85 26.64 9.97
CA ILE A 243 -23.82 27.95 9.27
C ILE A 243 -22.69 28.02 8.23
N ASP A 244 -21.50 27.50 8.53
CA ASP A 244 -20.31 27.70 7.69
C ASP A 244 -20.32 26.85 6.41
N VAL A 245 -20.69 25.57 6.47
CA VAL A 245 -20.75 24.67 5.30
C VAL A 245 -21.89 25.09 4.36
N ARG A 246 -23.08 25.33 4.92
CA ARG A 246 -24.25 25.77 4.16
C ARG A 246 -24.03 27.14 3.53
N GLY A 247 -23.45 28.08 4.29
CA GLY A 247 -23.04 29.38 3.77
C GLY A 247 -22.03 29.24 2.63
N HIS A 248 -21.03 28.35 2.78
CA HIS A 248 -20.04 28.09 1.74
C HIS A 248 -20.68 27.57 0.43
N LEU A 249 -21.59 26.60 0.54
CA LEU A 249 -22.28 26.01 -0.61
C LEU A 249 -23.26 26.98 -1.31
N LEU A 250 -23.98 27.81 -0.56
CA LEU A 250 -24.84 28.87 -1.12
C LEU A 250 -24.00 29.94 -1.82
N ASN A 251 -22.89 30.34 -1.20
CA ASN A 251 -21.93 31.27 -1.79
C ASN A 251 -21.39 30.72 -3.12
N ILE A 252 -21.01 29.44 -3.18
CA ILE A 252 -20.54 28.82 -4.45
C ILE A 252 -21.61 28.93 -5.55
N LYS A 253 -22.89 28.66 -5.26
CA LYS A 253 -23.98 28.78 -6.25
C LYS A 253 -24.14 30.21 -6.75
N GLU A 254 -24.09 31.19 -5.86
CA GLU A 254 -24.15 32.61 -6.21
C GLU A 254 -22.96 33.01 -7.09
N TYR A 255 -21.74 32.63 -6.71
CA TYR A 255 -20.54 32.91 -7.50
C TYR A 255 -20.55 32.21 -8.85
N LEU A 256 -21.03 30.97 -8.93
CA LEU A 256 -21.22 30.29 -10.22
C LEU A 256 -22.19 31.06 -11.11
N THR A 257 -23.30 31.54 -10.56
CA THR A 257 -24.28 32.35 -11.31
C THR A 257 -23.64 33.63 -11.87
N ASN A 258 -22.76 34.26 -11.09
CA ASN A 258 -22.06 35.49 -11.46
C ASN A 258 -20.73 35.28 -12.20
N LEU A 259 -20.32 34.03 -12.49
CA LEU A 259 -19.08 33.76 -13.20
C LEU A 259 -19.19 34.20 -14.68
N GLU A 260 -18.42 35.22 -15.06
CA GLU A 260 -18.42 35.81 -16.41
C GLU A 260 -17.33 35.25 -17.33
N GLU A 261 -16.38 34.46 -16.80
CA GLU A 261 -15.24 33.97 -17.57
C GLU A 261 -15.68 32.94 -18.64
N LYS A 262 -15.75 33.40 -19.90
CA LYS A 262 -16.31 32.65 -21.03
C LYS A 262 -15.78 31.22 -21.18
N LYS A 263 -14.50 30.99 -20.87
CA LYS A 263 -13.88 29.67 -21.01
C LYS A 263 -14.48 28.61 -20.06
N TYR A 264 -15.15 29.03 -18.99
CA TYR A 264 -15.80 28.15 -18.01
C TYR A 264 -17.32 28.05 -18.19
N PHE A 265 -17.92 28.60 -19.25
CA PHE A 265 -19.38 28.59 -19.41
C PHE A 265 -20.00 27.18 -19.40
N GLU A 266 -19.42 26.22 -20.12
CA GLU A 266 -19.91 24.83 -20.11
C GLU A 266 -19.82 24.21 -18.71
N ALA A 267 -18.69 24.42 -18.02
CA ALA A 267 -18.47 23.94 -16.67
C ALA A 267 -19.45 24.57 -15.67
N LYS A 268 -19.67 25.88 -15.78
CA LYS A 268 -20.65 26.65 -15.02
C LYS A 268 -22.06 26.09 -15.21
N GLU A 269 -22.51 25.93 -16.44
CA GLU A 269 -23.86 25.39 -16.73
C GLU A 269 -24.03 24.00 -16.15
N ARG A 270 -23.03 23.13 -16.29
CA ARG A 270 -23.08 21.77 -15.74
C ARG A 270 -23.16 21.76 -14.22
N LEU A 271 -22.35 22.57 -13.53
CA LEU A 271 -22.40 22.71 -12.07
C LEU A 271 -23.72 23.34 -11.60
N LEU A 272 -24.26 24.35 -12.31
CA LEU A 272 -25.56 24.93 -11.99
C LEU A 272 -26.71 23.93 -12.19
N ASN A 273 -26.67 23.13 -13.25
CA ASN A 273 -27.64 22.05 -13.47
C ASN A 273 -27.58 20.98 -12.38
N LEU A 274 -26.38 20.67 -11.90
CA LEU A 274 -26.19 19.83 -10.73
C LEU A 274 -26.85 20.47 -9.51
N TYR A 275 -26.60 21.75 -9.21
CA TYR A 275 -27.21 22.47 -8.07
C TYR A 275 -28.74 22.62 -8.16
N ASN A 276 -29.29 22.61 -9.37
CA ASN A 276 -30.72 22.80 -9.61
C ASN A 276 -31.49 21.48 -9.71
N GLY A 277 -30.80 20.34 -9.64
CA GLY A 277 -31.42 19.00 -9.63
C GLY A 277 -31.82 18.53 -11.01
N THR A 278 -31.38 19.24 -12.05
CA THR A 278 -31.74 18.99 -13.44
C THR A 278 -30.72 18.08 -14.14
N HIS A 279 -29.57 17.80 -13.52
CA HIS A 279 -28.59 16.85 -14.02
C HIS A 279 -28.89 15.41 -13.56
N ASN A 280 -29.31 14.55 -14.49
CA ASN A 280 -29.67 13.16 -14.19
C ASN A 280 -28.46 12.22 -14.25
N MET A 281 -27.76 12.05 -13.13
CA MET A 281 -26.63 11.11 -13.02
C MET A 281 -27.05 9.64 -12.92
N ASN A 282 -28.34 9.32 -12.73
CA ASN A 282 -28.80 7.94 -12.48
C ASN A 282 -28.55 6.97 -13.64
N LEU A 283 -28.59 7.46 -14.89
CA LEU A 283 -28.27 6.66 -16.08
C LEU A 283 -26.77 6.34 -16.18
N GLU A 284 -25.94 7.24 -15.70
CA GLU A 284 -24.48 7.13 -15.78
C GLU A 284 -23.97 6.14 -14.73
N ILE A 285 -24.54 6.14 -13.52
CA ILE A 285 -24.25 5.15 -12.45
C ILE A 285 -24.39 3.70 -12.93
N ILE A 286 -25.36 3.41 -13.80
CA ILE A 286 -25.68 2.05 -14.29
C ILE A 286 -24.64 1.55 -15.31
N THR A 287 -23.89 2.45 -15.96
CA THR A 287 -23.00 2.13 -17.10
C THR A 287 -21.51 2.18 -16.77
N GLY A 288 -21.12 2.28 -15.49
CA GLY A 288 -19.77 2.55 -14.95
C GLY A 288 -18.63 1.55 -15.27
N SER A 289 -18.60 0.98 -16.47
CA SER A 289 -17.59 0.06 -17.01
C SER A 289 -16.15 0.55 -16.93
N ASN A 290 -15.93 1.87 -16.88
CA ASN A 290 -14.60 2.49 -16.79
C ASN A 290 -14.06 2.68 -15.37
N ILE A 291 -14.86 2.36 -14.33
CA ILE A 291 -14.46 2.45 -12.93
C ILE A 291 -14.02 1.05 -12.45
N THR A 292 -12.81 0.97 -11.91
CA THR A 292 -12.29 -0.22 -11.21
C THR A 292 -11.87 0.13 -9.79
N ASN A 293 -12.42 -0.57 -8.82
CA ASN A 293 -12.13 -0.36 -7.41
C ASN A 293 -11.34 -1.56 -6.88
N TYR A 294 -10.08 -1.33 -6.50
CA TYR A 294 -9.23 -2.33 -5.87
C TYR A 294 -9.36 -2.27 -4.35
N PHE A 295 -9.50 -3.44 -3.72
CA PHE A 295 -9.72 -3.56 -2.28
C PHE A 295 -8.88 -4.68 -1.66
N MET A 296 -8.51 -4.49 -0.40
CA MET A 296 -8.03 -5.56 0.47
C MET A 296 -9.21 -6.17 1.24
N SER A 297 -9.23 -7.50 1.38
CA SER A 297 -10.32 -8.25 2.00
C SER A 297 -10.47 -7.98 3.50
N MET A 298 -9.37 -7.57 4.16
CA MET A 298 -9.31 -7.18 5.56
C MET A 298 -9.50 -5.68 5.79
N ASP A 299 -9.67 -4.89 4.74
CA ASP A 299 -10.13 -3.53 4.91
C ASP A 299 -11.60 -3.57 5.35
N THR A 300 -11.97 -2.73 6.31
CA THR A 300 -13.35 -2.62 6.82
C THR A 300 -14.19 -1.66 5.99
N VAL A 301 -13.54 -0.83 5.17
CA VAL A 301 -14.15 0.14 4.26
C VAL A 301 -14.96 -0.53 3.11
N PRO A 302 -14.49 -1.61 2.45
CA PRO A 302 -15.22 -2.32 1.39
C PRO A 302 -16.48 -3.05 1.85
N ILE A 303 -16.78 -3.11 3.16
CA ILE A 303 -18.00 -3.74 3.69
C ILE A 303 -19.26 -3.01 3.17
N ILE A 304 -19.12 -1.82 2.60
CA ILE A 304 -20.17 -1.11 1.82
C ILE A 304 -20.34 -1.79 0.45
N LYS A 305 -21.10 -2.90 0.44
CA LYS A 305 -21.17 -3.93 -0.61
C LYS A 305 -21.80 -3.57 -1.97
N ASN A 306 -21.99 -2.31 -2.36
CA ASN A 306 -22.61 -1.96 -3.66
C ASN A 306 -21.96 -0.75 -4.37
N THR A 307 -20.68 -0.82 -4.66
CA THR A 307 -19.92 0.28 -5.29
C THR A 307 -20.19 0.42 -6.79
N VAL A 308 -20.17 1.65 -7.31
CA VAL A 308 -20.22 1.92 -8.75
C VAL A 308 -18.99 1.33 -9.45
N GLY A 309 -19.19 0.64 -10.57
CA GLY A 309 -18.13 0.04 -11.38
C GLY A 309 -17.74 -1.38 -10.97
N LYS A 310 -16.58 -1.84 -11.46
CA LYS A 310 -16.03 -3.18 -11.17
C LYS A 310 -15.26 -3.16 -9.85
N SER A 311 -15.55 -4.11 -8.97
CA SER A 311 -14.78 -4.30 -7.73
C SER A 311 -13.85 -5.50 -7.83
N ILE A 312 -12.60 -5.32 -7.38
CA ILE A 312 -11.56 -6.35 -7.38
C ILE A 312 -11.00 -6.43 -5.96
N VAL A 313 -11.32 -7.53 -5.27
CA VAL A 313 -10.63 -7.92 -4.03
C VAL A 313 -9.30 -8.56 -4.44
N VAL A 314 -8.19 -7.97 -4.01
CA VAL A 314 -6.85 -8.28 -4.54
C VAL A 314 -6.24 -9.50 -3.86
N ASP A 315 -6.46 -9.66 -2.56
CA ASP A 315 -5.82 -10.64 -1.68
C ASP A 315 -6.65 -11.91 -1.43
N LYS A 316 -7.96 -11.88 -1.71
CA LYS A 316 -8.87 -13.05 -1.55
C LYS A 316 -10.00 -13.06 -2.58
N ASP A 317 -10.71 -14.18 -2.65
CA ASP A 317 -11.90 -14.32 -3.50
C ASP A 317 -13.14 -13.63 -2.96
N THR A 318 -13.28 -13.54 -1.64
CA THR A 318 -14.42 -12.89 -0.97
C THR A 318 -13.96 -12.12 0.29
N PRO A 319 -14.57 -10.96 0.60
CA PRO A 319 -14.41 -10.33 1.91
C PRO A 319 -15.04 -11.23 2.98
N GLU A 320 -14.25 -11.70 3.93
CA GLU A 320 -14.78 -12.39 5.10
C GLU A 320 -15.46 -11.37 6.02
N ASN A 321 -16.56 -11.78 6.68
CA ASN A 321 -17.29 -10.91 7.60
C ASN A 321 -16.50 -10.78 8.91
N ILE A 322 -15.55 -9.85 8.96
CA ILE A 322 -14.63 -9.69 10.09
C ILE A 322 -15.13 -8.53 10.97
N LEU A 323 -16.15 -8.80 11.78
CA LEU A 323 -16.59 -7.91 12.89
C LEU A 323 -15.52 -7.77 13.99
N LYS A 324 -14.36 -8.44 13.88
CA LYS A 324 -13.26 -8.38 14.85
C LYS A 324 -11.90 -8.38 14.16
N LYS A 325 -11.43 -7.18 13.77
CA LYS A 325 -10.07 -6.67 14.04
C LYS A 325 -9.75 -5.47 13.13
N ILE A 326 -9.47 -4.36 13.80
CA ILE A 326 -8.62 -3.19 13.48
C ILE A 326 -8.20 -3.04 12.01
N ALA A 327 -8.46 -1.85 11.45
CA ALA A 327 -8.13 -1.28 10.14
C ALA A 327 -6.67 -1.51 9.66
N SER A 328 -6.26 -2.77 9.53
CA SER A 328 -4.86 -3.13 9.30
C SER A 328 -4.48 -3.03 7.84
N ALA A 329 -5.36 -3.42 6.91
CA ALA A 329 -5.08 -3.51 5.47
C ALA A 329 -5.51 -2.30 4.61
N HIS A 330 -5.70 -1.13 5.25
CA HIS A 330 -6.26 0.02 4.55
C HIS A 330 -5.24 0.80 3.72
N GLY A 331 -3.93 0.69 4.00
CA GLY A 331 -2.92 1.55 3.36
C GLY A 331 -2.78 1.33 1.85
N ILE A 332 -2.67 2.42 1.08
CA ILE A 332 -2.35 2.38 -0.36
C ILE A 332 -1.09 1.57 -0.68
N ASN A 333 -0.12 1.57 0.24
CA ASN A 333 1.15 0.88 0.06
C ASN A 333 1.01 -0.64 0.11
N ASP A 334 -0.03 -1.17 0.75
CA ASP A 334 -0.26 -2.60 0.83
C ASP A 334 -0.44 -3.25 -0.55
N PHE A 335 -0.94 -2.48 -1.53
CA PHE A 335 -1.08 -2.97 -2.90
C PHE A 335 0.26 -3.27 -3.59
N LEU A 336 1.38 -2.70 -3.12
CA LEU A 336 2.72 -2.95 -3.65
C LEU A 336 3.07 -4.45 -3.64
N ILE A 337 2.60 -5.18 -2.63
CA ILE A 337 2.82 -6.62 -2.47
C ILE A 337 2.27 -7.39 -3.70
N PHE A 338 1.22 -6.88 -4.34
CA PHE A 338 0.47 -7.53 -5.41
C PHE A 338 0.76 -6.95 -6.81
N MET A 339 1.68 -5.99 -6.92
CA MET A 339 2.05 -5.38 -8.20
C MET A 339 3.24 -6.11 -8.83
N GLY A 340 3.03 -6.69 -10.02
CA GLY A 340 4.10 -7.28 -10.80
C GLY A 340 5.12 -6.24 -11.29
N ASP A 341 6.24 -6.69 -11.85
CA ASP A 341 7.26 -5.81 -12.43
C ASP A 341 6.77 -5.00 -13.62
N ASP A 342 5.69 -5.44 -14.26
CA ASP A 342 5.01 -4.71 -15.32
C ASP A 342 4.10 -3.57 -14.79
N GLY A 343 4.02 -3.43 -13.46
CA GLY A 343 3.26 -2.41 -12.76
C GLY A 343 1.77 -2.71 -12.65
N ASN A 344 1.30 -3.92 -12.98
CA ASN A 344 -0.11 -4.29 -12.90
C ASN A 344 -0.40 -5.27 -11.75
N ILE A 345 -1.64 -5.25 -11.27
CA ILE A 345 -2.11 -6.18 -10.25
C ILE A 345 -2.61 -7.47 -10.89
N THR A 346 -2.21 -8.60 -10.31
CA THR A 346 -2.82 -9.90 -10.57
C THR A 346 -3.41 -10.43 -9.26
N LYS A 347 -4.72 -10.68 -9.25
CA LYS A 347 -5.43 -11.17 -8.05
C LYS A 347 -4.73 -12.38 -7.43
N GLY A 348 -4.52 -12.34 -6.12
CA GLY A 348 -3.92 -13.42 -5.33
C GLY A 348 -2.43 -13.65 -5.59
N LYS A 349 -1.83 -12.99 -6.58
CA LYS A 349 -0.40 -13.12 -6.89
C LYS A 349 0.37 -12.04 -6.16
N ILE A 350 1.34 -12.45 -5.35
CA ILE A 350 2.28 -11.53 -4.70
C ILE A 350 3.64 -11.57 -5.40
N ARG A 351 4.42 -10.51 -5.28
CA ARG A 351 5.80 -10.50 -5.80
C ARG A 351 6.63 -11.57 -5.10
N GLU A 352 7.55 -12.19 -5.83
CA GLU A 352 8.37 -13.30 -5.31
C GLU A 352 9.17 -12.88 -4.07
N GLU A 353 9.65 -11.64 -4.02
CA GLU A 353 10.45 -11.14 -2.91
C GLU A 353 9.63 -11.03 -1.62
N PHE A 354 8.35 -10.65 -1.71
CA PHE A 354 7.44 -10.68 -0.56
C PHE A 354 7.06 -12.11 -0.15
N ALA A 355 6.95 -13.05 -1.11
CA ALA A 355 6.75 -14.47 -0.78
C ALA A 355 7.96 -15.05 -0.03
N ARG A 356 9.17 -14.78 -0.49
CA ARG A 356 10.42 -15.19 0.18
C ARG A 356 10.60 -14.49 1.53
N ASN A 357 10.28 -13.20 1.62
CA ASN A 357 10.36 -12.47 2.88
C ASN A 357 9.30 -12.90 3.89
N SER A 358 8.19 -13.52 3.45
CA SER A 358 7.28 -14.20 4.37
C SER A 358 7.93 -15.41 5.06
N LEU A 359 8.77 -16.18 4.34
CA LEU A 359 9.57 -17.25 4.95
C LEU A 359 10.57 -16.70 5.96
N LYS A 360 11.23 -15.57 5.63
CA LYS A 360 12.12 -14.85 6.55
C LYS A 360 11.41 -14.39 7.81
N THR A 361 10.23 -13.79 7.66
CA THR A 361 9.41 -13.31 8.78
C THR A 361 9.06 -14.46 9.73
N LEU A 362 8.63 -15.59 9.17
CA LEU A 362 8.41 -16.81 9.94
C LEU A 362 9.67 -17.32 10.61
N PHE A 363 10.79 -17.34 9.89
CA PHE A 363 12.06 -17.79 10.43
C PHE A 363 12.45 -16.95 11.64
N LYS A 364 12.41 -15.62 11.56
CA LYS A 364 12.74 -14.71 12.67
C LYS A 364 12.00 -15.05 13.96
N GLU A 365 10.74 -15.40 13.83
CA GLU A 365 9.88 -15.69 14.97
C GLU A 365 9.93 -17.15 15.46
N LYS A 366 10.54 -18.07 14.69
CA LYS A 366 10.56 -19.51 15.01
C LYS A 366 11.95 -20.11 15.06
N ALA A 367 12.98 -19.36 14.72
CA ALA A 367 14.36 -19.83 14.72
C ALA A 367 14.77 -20.37 16.11
N ASP A 368 14.43 -19.67 17.20
CA ASP A 368 14.74 -20.16 18.55
C ASP A 368 13.99 -21.46 18.89
N ARG A 369 12.77 -21.66 18.35
CA ARG A 369 12.08 -22.95 18.47
C ARG A 369 12.77 -24.04 17.66
N MET A 370 13.26 -23.74 16.46
CA MET A 370 14.05 -24.68 15.66
C MET A 370 15.36 -25.05 16.36
N VAL A 371 15.94 -24.15 17.17
CA VAL A 371 17.08 -24.44 18.04
C VAL A 371 16.69 -25.43 19.14
N THR A 372 15.58 -25.20 19.84
CA THR A 372 15.07 -26.13 20.86
C THR A 372 14.71 -27.51 20.30
N GLU A 373 14.17 -27.56 19.07
CA GLU A 373 13.87 -28.81 18.35
C GLU A 373 15.15 -29.50 17.80
N GLY A 374 16.33 -28.90 17.96
CA GLY A 374 17.61 -29.43 17.49
C GLY A 374 17.81 -29.36 15.98
N THR A 375 16.94 -28.65 15.24
CA THR A 375 17.11 -28.41 13.80
C THR A 375 18.26 -27.44 13.54
N LEU A 376 18.37 -26.42 14.39
CA LEU A 376 19.45 -25.42 14.36
C LEU A 376 20.26 -25.47 15.67
N SER A 377 21.43 -24.85 15.65
CA SER A 377 22.13 -24.40 16.86
C SER A 377 22.25 -22.87 16.86
N LYS A 378 22.66 -22.30 17.99
CA LYS A 378 22.84 -20.86 18.16
C LYS A 378 24.15 -20.59 18.88
N SER A 379 24.98 -19.70 18.34
CA SER A 379 26.24 -19.26 18.93
C SER A 379 26.26 -17.73 18.96
N GLY A 380 26.05 -17.16 20.15
CA GLY A 380 25.74 -15.72 20.28
C GLY A 380 24.47 -15.37 19.49
N ASP A 381 24.60 -14.43 18.57
CA ASP A 381 23.50 -13.99 17.68
C ASP A 381 23.43 -14.76 16.36
N LYS A 382 24.35 -15.70 16.11
CA LYS A 382 24.40 -16.48 14.87
C LYS A 382 23.60 -17.77 15.00
N TYR A 383 22.66 -17.99 14.09
CA TYR A 383 22.03 -19.30 13.88
C TYR A 383 22.91 -20.18 13.02
N GLU A 384 22.98 -21.46 13.34
CA GLU A 384 23.91 -22.41 12.74
C GLU A 384 23.20 -23.70 12.36
N ILE A 385 23.69 -24.36 11.30
CA ILE A 385 23.19 -25.64 10.82
C ILE A 385 24.36 -26.51 10.31
N THR A 386 24.29 -27.83 10.54
CA THR A 386 25.28 -28.76 9.97
C THR A 386 24.90 -29.16 8.54
N GLU A 387 25.84 -29.64 7.73
CA GLU A 387 25.52 -30.12 6.38
C GLU A 387 24.49 -31.25 6.39
N GLU A 388 24.60 -32.19 7.33
CA GLU A 388 23.64 -33.30 7.45
C GLU A 388 22.21 -32.80 7.70
N LYS A 389 22.04 -31.80 8.57
CA LYS A 389 20.72 -31.21 8.85
C LYS A 389 20.24 -30.36 7.70
N LEU A 390 21.14 -29.63 7.04
CA LEU A 390 20.82 -28.80 5.88
C LEU A 390 20.25 -29.62 4.71
N LYS A 391 20.75 -30.84 4.47
CA LYS A 391 20.20 -31.76 3.44
C LYS A 391 18.72 -32.08 3.64
N LYS A 392 18.21 -31.97 4.86
CA LYS A 392 16.82 -32.23 5.26
C LYS A 392 16.04 -30.93 5.51
N PHE A 393 16.68 -29.77 5.41
CA PHE A 393 16.10 -28.48 5.79
C PHE A 393 15.36 -27.84 4.62
N ASN A 394 14.06 -27.65 4.79
CA ASN A 394 13.18 -27.01 3.81
C ASN A 394 12.31 -25.96 4.49
N MET A 395 12.55 -24.69 4.17
CA MET A 395 11.83 -23.57 4.79
C MET A 395 10.35 -23.55 4.42
N LYS A 396 9.97 -24.04 3.23
CA LYS A 396 8.57 -24.14 2.80
C LYS A 396 7.81 -25.18 3.63
N GLU A 397 8.43 -26.30 3.95
CA GLU A 397 7.84 -27.33 4.81
C GLU A 397 7.69 -26.83 6.25
N HIS A 398 8.70 -26.17 6.79
CA HIS A 398 8.60 -25.50 8.08
C HIS A 398 7.48 -24.45 8.08
N PHE A 399 7.32 -23.70 6.99
CA PHE A 399 6.22 -22.74 6.85
C PHE A 399 4.85 -23.40 6.94
N ASN A 400 4.63 -24.49 6.20
CA ASN A 400 3.37 -25.23 6.26
C ASN A 400 3.12 -25.82 7.65
N ARG A 401 4.15 -26.38 8.29
CA ARG A 401 4.07 -26.97 9.64
C ARG A 401 3.76 -25.93 10.70
N PHE A 402 4.43 -24.77 10.69
CA PHE A 402 4.19 -23.74 11.69
C PHE A 402 2.84 -23.06 11.48
N THR A 403 2.47 -22.74 10.25
CA THR A 403 1.17 -22.10 10.00
C THR A 403 -0.02 -23.03 10.32
N SER A 404 0.12 -24.36 10.17
CA SER A 404 -0.93 -25.31 10.57
C SER A 404 -1.05 -25.46 12.09
N LEU A 405 0.08 -25.52 12.82
CA LEU A 405 0.10 -25.56 14.28
C LEU A 405 -0.47 -24.29 14.94
N PHE A 406 -0.33 -23.13 14.28
CA PHE A 406 -0.77 -21.83 14.80
C PHE A 406 -2.26 -21.56 14.60
N LEU A 407 -2.86 -22.01 13.47
CA LEU A 407 -4.31 -21.97 13.27
C LEU A 407 -5.09 -22.65 14.41
N ALA A 408 -4.45 -23.57 15.13
CA ALA A 408 -5.03 -24.24 16.29
C ALA A 408 -4.85 -23.51 17.64
N LYS A 409 -3.90 -22.56 17.80
CA LYS A 409 -3.50 -22.06 19.14
C LYS A 409 -3.09 -20.57 19.29
N SER A 410 -2.87 -19.77 18.24
CA SER A 410 -2.44 -18.36 18.42
C SER A 410 -2.71 -17.48 17.19
N PRO A 411 -3.06 -16.18 17.37
CA PRO A 411 -3.36 -15.25 16.29
C PRO A 411 -2.08 -14.69 15.66
N TRP A 412 -1.36 -15.54 14.95
CA TRP A 412 -0.37 -15.09 13.98
C TRP A 412 -1.10 -14.41 12.83
N ASN A 413 -1.22 -13.08 12.90
CA ASN A 413 -2.03 -12.30 11.97
C ASN A 413 -1.18 -11.86 10.77
N PHE A 414 -0.70 -12.81 9.97
CA PHE A 414 -0.25 -12.46 8.63
C PHE A 414 -1.47 -11.98 7.86
N ARG A 415 -1.60 -10.67 7.65
CA ARG A 415 -2.73 -10.05 6.94
C ARG A 415 -3.02 -10.71 5.60
N TYR A 416 -1.97 -11.16 4.91
CA TYR A 416 -2.04 -11.79 3.59
C TYR A 416 -1.69 -13.29 3.62
N LEU A 417 -2.02 -14.02 4.70
CA LEU A 417 -1.62 -15.42 4.85
C LEU A 417 -2.08 -16.33 3.69
N SER A 418 -3.31 -16.13 3.20
CA SER A 418 -3.85 -16.93 2.10
C SER A 418 -3.04 -16.79 0.80
N PRO A 419 -2.87 -15.58 0.23
CA PRO A 419 -2.05 -15.43 -0.97
C PRO A 419 -0.58 -15.78 -0.71
N VAL A 420 -0.02 -15.52 0.48
CA VAL A 420 1.35 -15.94 0.83
C VAL A 420 1.51 -17.46 0.73
N LYS A 421 0.58 -18.25 1.27
CA LYS A 421 0.61 -19.72 1.20
C LYS A 421 0.65 -20.22 -0.24
N GLU A 422 -0.20 -19.67 -1.11
CA GLU A 422 -0.24 -20.10 -2.51
C GLU A 422 1.03 -19.71 -3.28
N ASN A 423 1.58 -18.52 -3.05
CA ASN A 423 2.78 -18.07 -3.76
C ASN A 423 4.07 -18.74 -3.24
N ILE A 424 4.15 -19.13 -1.96
CA ILE A 424 5.29 -19.91 -1.44
C ILE A 424 5.41 -21.28 -2.16
N LYS A 425 4.29 -21.91 -2.54
CA LYS A 425 4.31 -23.17 -3.30
C LYS A 425 4.99 -23.02 -4.68
N LEU A 426 5.00 -21.80 -5.23
CA LEU A 426 5.59 -21.49 -6.53
C LEU A 426 7.11 -21.29 -6.44
N ILE A 427 7.67 -21.12 -5.24
CA ILE A 427 9.13 -21.03 -5.04
C ILE A 427 9.74 -22.40 -5.36
N LYS A 428 10.67 -22.42 -6.34
CA LYS A 428 11.25 -23.65 -6.86
C LYS A 428 12.26 -24.30 -5.90
N ASP A 429 13.07 -23.49 -5.24
CA ASP A 429 14.07 -23.94 -4.25
C ASP A 429 13.45 -24.23 -2.87
N GLU A 430 14.27 -24.62 -1.90
CA GLU A 430 13.88 -24.96 -0.53
C GLU A 430 13.42 -23.75 0.31
N GLY A 431 13.29 -22.56 -0.30
CA GLY A 431 12.87 -21.32 0.34
C GLY A 431 14.02 -20.45 0.83
N TYR A 432 15.25 -20.75 0.41
CA TYR A 432 16.47 -20.04 0.77
C TYR A 432 17.54 -20.22 -0.30
N GLU A 433 18.50 -19.29 -0.32
CA GLU A 433 19.68 -19.33 -1.19
C GLU A 433 20.86 -19.93 -0.42
N LYS A 434 21.67 -20.79 -1.07
CA LYS A 434 22.85 -21.43 -0.47
C LYS A 434 24.12 -20.77 -1.01
N ILE A 435 25.02 -20.34 -0.14
CA ILE A 435 26.30 -19.72 -0.50
C ILE A 435 27.40 -20.46 0.24
N TYR A 436 28.37 -21.00 -0.50
CA TYR A 436 29.57 -21.61 0.09
C TYR A 436 30.73 -20.62 0.05
N TYR A 437 31.49 -20.54 1.13
CA TYR A 437 32.65 -19.66 1.20
C TYR A 437 33.85 -20.28 0.50
N GLU A 438 34.67 -19.44 -0.13
CA GLU A 438 35.99 -19.86 -0.58
C GLU A 438 36.88 -20.20 0.62
N LYS A 439 37.86 -21.10 0.42
CA LYS A 439 38.71 -21.61 1.51
C LYS A 439 39.40 -20.51 2.33
N ASP A 440 39.74 -19.40 1.70
CA ASP A 440 40.45 -18.29 2.32
C ASP A 440 39.51 -17.25 2.95
N ALA A 441 38.21 -17.30 2.65
CA ALA A 441 37.19 -16.37 3.15
C ALA A 441 36.41 -16.91 4.37
N ALA A 442 36.64 -18.15 4.77
CA ALA A 442 35.94 -18.79 5.89
C ALA A 442 36.30 -18.11 7.23
N GLU A 443 35.32 -17.51 7.91
CA GLU A 443 35.46 -17.04 9.30
C GLU A 443 36.00 -18.18 10.17
N SER A 444 37.23 -17.99 10.69
CA SER A 444 37.95 -18.87 11.62
C SER A 444 38.07 -20.36 11.25
N GLY A 445 37.73 -20.75 10.01
CA GLY A 445 37.64 -22.16 9.60
C GLY A 445 36.43 -22.92 10.17
N LYS A 446 35.53 -22.23 10.91
CA LYS A 446 34.35 -22.80 11.57
C LYS A 446 33.18 -23.01 10.60
N TYR A 447 32.98 -22.07 9.68
CA TYR A 447 31.86 -22.08 8.73
C TYR A 447 32.35 -22.35 7.30
N ILE A 448 31.62 -23.18 6.57
CA ILE A 448 31.89 -23.50 5.16
C ILE A 448 30.96 -22.75 4.20
N GLY A 449 29.96 -22.06 4.73
CA GLY A 449 28.98 -21.30 3.95
C GLY A 449 27.87 -20.74 4.82
N GLU A 450 26.83 -20.23 4.17
CA GLU A 450 25.60 -19.73 4.76
C GLU A 450 24.39 -20.05 3.88
N ILE A 451 23.22 -20.12 4.49
CA ILE A 451 21.95 -19.98 3.78
C ILE A 451 21.34 -18.62 4.06
N ARG A 452 20.76 -18.01 3.03
CA ARG A 452 20.06 -16.72 3.10
C ARG A 452 18.56 -16.92 2.91
N ILE A 453 17.79 -16.56 3.93
CA ILE A 453 16.32 -16.66 3.94
C ILE A 453 15.74 -15.28 3.69
N GLY A 454 14.94 -15.14 2.62
CA GLY A 454 14.39 -13.87 2.15
C GLY A 454 15.17 -13.25 1.00
N LYS A 455 14.72 -12.09 0.54
CA LYS A 455 15.39 -11.26 -0.48
C LYS A 455 15.51 -9.83 0.01
N TYR A 456 16.64 -9.20 -0.32
CA TYR A 456 16.90 -7.84 0.11
C TYR A 456 16.04 -6.84 -0.67
N ASN A 457 15.30 -6.00 0.06
CA ASN A 457 14.62 -4.82 -0.45
C ASN A 457 14.81 -3.62 0.49
N ASN A 458 14.55 -2.42 0.00
CA ASN A 458 14.70 -1.17 0.75
C ASN A 458 13.50 -0.83 1.64
N LEU A 459 12.87 -1.85 2.22
CA LEU A 459 11.69 -1.74 3.09
C LEU A 459 11.99 -2.29 4.48
N ASN A 460 11.45 -1.67 5.52
CA ASN A 460 11.52 -2.25 6.87
C ASN A 460 10.55 -3.45 6.98
N GLU A 461 9.29 -3.22 6.63
CA GLU A 461 8.16 -4.11 6.79
C GLU A 461 6.97 -3.54 5.99
N LEU A 462 6.16 -4.41 5.41
CA LEU A 462 4.89 -4.05 4.77
C LEU A 462 3.92 -5.23 4.85
N GLY A 463 2.67 -5.00 5.26
CA GLY A 463 1.68 -6.08 5.34
C GLY A 463 2.07 -7.21 6.29
N ASP A 464 2.74 -6.88 7.39
CA ASP A 464 3.31 -7.82 8.37
C ASP A 464 4.44 -8.72 7.79
N ILE A 465 5.04 -8.34 6.64
CA ILE A 465 6.18 -9.00 6.00
C ILE A 465 7.43 -8.16 6.18
N LEU A 466 8.45 -8.73 6.83
CA LEU A 466 9.74 -8.07 7.03
C LEU A 466 10.54 -7.91 5.73
N GLY A 467 10.90 -6.68 5.41
CA GLY A 467 11.84 -6.34 4.33
C GLY A 467 13.29 -6.34 4.80
N SER A 468 14.15 -5.56 4.15
CA SER A 468 15.58 -5.40 4.47
C SER A 468 16.38 -6.69 4.22
N GLU A 469 17.57 -6.77 4.80
CA GLU A 469 18.53 -7.87 4.66
C GLU A 469 17.90 -9.28 4.82
N PRO A 470 18.37 -10.28 4.05
CA PRO A 470 18.05 -11.68 4.30
C PRO A 470 18.57 -12.13 5.67
N MET A 471 17.88 -13.09 6.30
CA MET A 471 18.41 -13.72 7.51
C MET A 471 19.44 -14.79 7.14
N LYS A 472 20.58 -14.77 7.81
CA LYS A 472 21.69 -15.69 7.61
C LYS A 472 21.65 -16.84 8.63
N VAL A 473 21.86 -18.06 8.14
CA VAL A 473 22.13 -19.24 8.97
C VAL A 473 23.44 -19.85 8.48
N TYR A 474 24.42 -19.97 9.36
CA TYR A 474 25.77 -20.37 8.99
C TYR A 474 25.89 -21.90 8.94
N ILE A 475 26.55 -22.40 7.90
CA ILE A 475 26.78 -23.83 7.68
C ILE A 475 28.08 -24.22 8.38
N LEU A 476 27.97 -25.07 9.41
CA LEU A 476 29.10 -25.56 10.18
C LEU A 476 29.93 -26.56 9.36
N LYS A 477 31.26 -26.45 9.49
CA LYS A 477 32.18 -27.49 9.03
C LYS A 477 32.01 -28.71 9.92
N GLU A 478 31.79 -29.88 9.32
CA GLU A 478 31.82 -31.13 10.09
C GLU A 478 33.26 -31.40 10.56
N ASP A 479 33.48 -31.33 11.87
CA ASP A 479 34.72 -31.79 12.47
C ASP A 479 34.72 -33.32 12.47
N LYS A 480 35.53 -33.93 11.60
CA LYS A 480 35.78 -35.38 11.54
C LYS A 480 36.20 -36.01 12.90
N LYS A 481 36.52 -35.20 13.91
CA LYS A 481 36.86 -35.65 15.27
C LYS A 481 35.66 -36.10 16.11
N GLU A 482 34.43 -35.68 15.78
CA GLU A 482 33.24 -36.15 16.53
C GLU A 482 32.83 -37.57 16.14
N GLU A 483 33.07 -38.02 14.90
CA GLU A 483 32.86 -39.42 14.52
C GLU A 483 33.80 -40.35 15.29
N GLU A 484 35.07 -40.00 15.48
CA GLU A 484 36.01 -40.80 16.29
C GLU A 484 35.60 -40.85 17.77
N ASN A 485 35.13 -39.73 18.34
CA ASN A 485 34.66 -39.68 19.73
C ASN A 485 33.33 -40.41 19.97
N ILE A 486 32.42 -40.44 18.98
CA ILE A 486 31.17 -41.21 19.06
C ILE A 486 31.47 -42.71 18.88
N LEU A 487 32.35 -43.08 17.93
CA LEU A 487 32.82 -44.46 17.78
C LEU A 487 33.61 -44.95 18.99
N GLU A 488 34.41 -44.10 19.66
CA GLU A 488 35.07 -44.43 20.92
C GLU A 488 34.06 -44.56 22.07
N LYS A 489 33.09 -43.65 22.22
CA LYS A 489 32.04 -43.76 23.24
C LYS A 489 31.14 -44.99 23.03
N GLU A 490 30.84 -45.37 21.79
CA GLU A 490 30.13 -46.61 21.48
C GLU A 490 30.98 -47.86 21.69
N LYS A 491 32.28 -47.83 21.38
CA LYS A 491 33.23 -48.92 21.70
C LYS A 491 33.39 -49.09 23.21
N VAL A 492 33.44 -48.00 23.98
CA VAL A 492 33.51 -48.01 25.45
C VAL A 492 32.20 -48.54 26.05
N LYS A 493 31.02 -48.16 25.53
CA LYS A 493 29.71 -48.73 25.92
C LYS A 493 29.60 -50.23 25.60
N LYS A 494 30.08 -50.69 24.44
CA LYS A 494 30.08 -52.13 24.10
C LYS A 494 31.08 -52.93 24.95
N LYS A 495 32.21 -52.35 25.36
CA LYS A 495 33.18 -52.98 26.29
C LYS A 495 32.64 -53.07 27.72
N SER A 496 31.91 -52.07 28.21
CA SER A 496 31.33 -52.10 29.57
C SER A 496 30.14 -53.07 29.68
N ILE A 497 29.33 -53.23 28.61
CA ILE A 497 28.24 -54.22 28.59
C ILE A 497 28.79 -55.67 28.55
N LYS A 498 29.91 -55.93 27.85
CA LYS A 498 30.55 -57.25 27.86
C LYS A 498 31.17 -57.64 29.21
N LYS A 499 31.51 -56.66 30.07
CA LYS A 499 32.13 -56.91 31.38
C LYS A 499 31.12 -57.24 32.49
N ILE A 500 29.82 -57.01 32.27
CA ILE A 500 28.76 -57.24 33.26
C ILE A 500 28.09 -58.63 33.09
N ILE A 501 28.37 -59.36 32.00
CA ILE A 501 27.72 -60.65 31.71
C ILE A 501 28.55 -61.87 32.18
N TYR A 502 29.81 -61.69 32.61
CA TYR A 502 30.67 -62.79 33.09
C TYR A 502 31.32 -62.50 34.46
N GLY A 503 30.55 -62.70 35.53
CA GLY A 503 31.06 -62.81 36.90
C GLY A 503 30.09 -62.23 37.93
N GLY A 504 29.39 -63.00 38.74
CA GLY A 504 29.37 -64.43 38.92
C GLY A 504 28.22 -64.80 39.85
N ARG A 505 27.65 -65.98 39.62
CA ARG A 505 26.80 -66.70 40.56
C ARG A 505 27.51 -68.02 40.82
N MET A 506 27.91 -68.28 42.06
CA MET A 506 28.29 -69.56 42.70
C MET A 506 29.08 -69.19 43.96
N ARG A 507 28.75 -69.59 45.19
CA ARG A 507 27.79 -70.52 45.77
C ARG A 507 27.21 -69.91 47.04
#